data_AF-A0A9P6IG69-F1
#
_entry.id   AF-A0A9P6IG69-F1
#
_cell.length_a   1.000
_cell.length_b   1.000
_cell.length_c   1.000
_cell.angle_alpha   90.00
_cell.angle_beta   90.00
_cell.angle_gamma   90.00
#
_symmetry.space_group_name_H-M   'P 1'
#
loop_
_entity.id
_entity.type
_entity.pdbx_description
1 polymer ?
#
loop_
_entity_poly.entity_id
_entity_poly.type
_entity_poly.pdbx_seq_one_letter_code
_entity_poly.pdbx_strand_id
1 'polypeptide(L)'
;MSDDEGGLFCIAIDSDEETKAKPRDQQTEEEFQQLRRTYRVKEQNGEATKPVLQEVLHAVEELYFLRRFDEAAAFARRVLDGSEAALDRDTREMLGRYEEKCRGRMGN
;
A
#
# COMPACT_ATOMS: atom_id res chain seq x y z
N MET A 1 -6.98 -44.55 11.14
CA MET A 1 -5.92 -44.83 12.12
C MET A 1 -4.97 -45.78 11.42
N SER A 2 -3.74 -45.43 11.07
CA SER A 2 -2.90 -44.30 11.46
C SER A 2 -1.77 -44.14 10.43
N ASP A 3 -1.26 -42.91 10.30
CA ASP A 3 0.16 -42.48 10.23
C ASP A 3 1.17 -43.26 9.37
N ASP A 4 2.19 -42.71 8.72
CA ASP A 4 2.76 -41.35 8.63
C ASP A 4 4.03 -41.50 7.75
N GLU A 5 4.30 -40.49 6.93
CA GLU A 5 5.62 -39.94 6.58
C GLU A 5 6.81 -40.83 6.16
N GLY A 6 7.29 -40.60 4.93
CA GLY A 6 8.66 -40.94 4.53
C GLY A 6 8.79 -41.16 3.02
N GLY A 7 9.39 -40.28 2.22
CA GLY A 7 10.04 -39.01 2.48
C GLY A 7 10.10 -38.19 1.19
N LEU A 8 9.71 -36.92 1.29
CA LEU A 8 9.63 -35.94 0.21
C LEU A 8 11.02 -35.41 -0.22
N PHE A 9 12.07 -36.22 -0.10
CA PHE A 9 13.44 -35.85 -0.42
C PHE A 9 14.15 -36.96 -1.21
N CYS A 10 13.61 -37.28 -2.39
CA CYS A 10 14.36 -37.98 -3.44
C CYS A 10 15.25 -36.98 -4.20
N ILE A 11 16.18 -36.33 -3.49
CA ILE A 11 17.31 -35.67 -4.16
C ILE A 11 18.41 -36.71 -4.25
N ALA A 12 18.46 -37.44 -5.37
CA ALA A 12 19.62 -38.24 -5.70
C ALA A 12 20.75 -37.27 -6.07
N ILE A 13 21.71 -37.10 -5.16
CA ILE A 13 22.95 -36.39 -5.45
C ILE A 13 23.81 -37.36 -6.26
N ASP A 14 23.66 -37.32 -7.57
CA ASP A 14 24.62 -37.92 -8.49
C ASP A 14 25.86 -37.02 -8.48
N SER A 15 26.95 -37.60 -7.98
CA SER A 15 28.24 -36.95 -7.82
C SER A 15 28.96 -36.92 -9.16
N ASP A 16 28.74 -35.89 -9.98
CA ASP A 16 29.61 -35.61 -11.12
C ASP A 16 29.65 -34.11 -11.50
N GLU A 17 30.86 -33.68 -11.84
CA GLU A 17 31.30 -32.37 -12.35
C GLU A 17 31.48 -31.19 -11.37
N GLU A 18 32.76 -31.02 -11.00
CA GLU A 18 33.37 -29.85 -10.39
C GLU A 18 33.26 -28.60 -11.31
N THR A 19 32.08 -28.01 -11.40
CA THR A 19 31.95 -26.62 -11.85
C THR A 19 32.09 -25.72 -10.62
N LYS A 20 33.20 -24.99 -10.52
CA LYS A 20 33.37 -23.93 -9.51
C LYS A 20 32.34 -22.83 -9.77
N ALA A 21 31.12 -23.03 -9.30
CA ALA A 21 30.09 -22.02 -9.25
C ALA A 21 30.63 -20.87 -8.40
N LYS A 22 30.84 -19.69 -9.01
CA LYS A 22 31.12 -18.48 -8.26
C LYS A 22 30.03 -18.33 -7.18
N PRO A 23 30.39 -18.07 -5.91
CA PRO A 23 29.40 -17.85 -4.87
C PRO A 23 28.48 -16.70 -5.29
N ARG A 24 27.17 -16.94 -5.20
CA ARG A 24 26.11 -16.04 -5.70
C ARG A 24 26.10 -14.64 -5.05
N ASP A 25 26.91 -14.44 -4.01
CA ASP A 25 26.98 -13.23 -3.18
C ASP A 25 28.14 -12.27 -3.50
N GLN A 26 29.01 -12.56 -4.46
CA GLN A 26 30.14 -11.68 -4.75
C GLN A 26 29.79 -10.65 -5.82
N GLN A 27 29.01 -9.63 -5.44
CA GLN A 27 29.14 -8.34 -6.12
C GLN A 27 30.48 -7.73 -5.67
N THR A 28 31.28 -7.25 -6.61
CA THR A 28 32.53 -6.56 -6.28
C THR A 28 32.23 -5.17 -5.71
N GLU A 29 33.13 -4.65 -4.87
CA GLU A 29 32.99 -3.30 -4.28
C GLU A 29 32.85 -2.23 -5.37
N GLU A 30 33.52 -2.40 -6.52
CA GLU A 30 33.43 -1.47 -7.65
C GLU A 30 32.03 -1.45 -8.27
N GLU A 31 31.39 -2.62 -8.43
CA GLU A 31 30.01 -2.75 -8.91
C GLU A 31 29.02 -2.16 -7.90
N PHE A 32 29.27 -2.35 -6.60
CA PHE A 32 28.47 -1.74 -5.53
C PHE A 32 28.59 -0.20 -5.54
N GLN A 33 29.79 0.35 -5.75
CA GLN A 33 30.00 1.79 -5.86
C GLN A 33 29.34 2.38 -7.11
N GLN A 34 29.33 1.66 -8.25
CA GLN A 34 28.60 2.06 -9.45
C GLN A 34 27.07 2.01 -9.22
N LEU A 35 26.57 0.98 -8.53
CA LEU A 35 25.16 0.88 -8.17
C LEU A 35 24.76 2.01 -7.21
N ARG A 36 25.59 2.34 -6.21
CA ARG A 36 25.35 3.48 -5.31
C ARG A 36 25.32 4.81 -6.04
N ARG A 37 26.18 5.02 -7.04
CA ARG A 37 26.19 6.24 -7.86
C ARG A 37 24.94 6.39 -8.72
N THR A 38 24.35 5.26 -9.14
CA THR A 38 23.15 5.22 -9.98
C THR A 38 21.85 5.03 -9.18
N TYR A 39 21.96 4.68 -7.90
CA TYR A 39 20.84 4.48 -7.02
C TYR A 39 20.14 5.81 -6.76
N ARG A 40 18.91 5.91 -7.26
CA ARG A 40 17.97 6.96 -6.90
C ARG A 40 16.95 6.33 -5.95
N VAL A 41 16.81 6.89 -4.75
CA VAL A 41 15.70 6.54 -3.86
C VAL A 41 14.42 6.67 -4.67
N LYS A 42 13.59 5.62 -4.66
CA LYS A 42 12.25 5.71 -5.22
C LYS A 42 11.48 6.71 -4.36
N GLU A 43 11.48 7.97 -4.76
CA GLU A 43 10.54 8.95 -4.27
C GLU A 43 9.16 8.42 -4.66
N GLN A 44 8.42 7.88 -3.69
CA GLN A 44 6.98 7.65 -3.87
C GLN A 44 6.38 9.04 -4.05
N ASN A 45 6.10 9.38 -5.32
CA ASN A 45 5.26 10.52 -5.68
C ASN A 45 4.03 10.49 -4.77
N GLY A 46 3.65 11.65 -4.24
CA GLY A 46 2.72 11.86 -3.12
C GLY A 46 1.28 11.37 -3.30
N GLU A 47 1.05 10.29 -4.03
CA GLU A 47 -0.15 9.47 -3.94
C GLU A 47 -0.26 8.90 -2.53
N ALA A 48 -1.39 9.13 -1.89
CA ALA A 48 -1.63 8.56 -0.58
C ALA A 48 -1.67 7.05 -0.70
N THR A 49 -0.94 6.36 0.18
CA THR A 49 -1.00 4.89 0.20
C THR A 49 -2.43 4.45 0.52
N LYS A 50 -2.85 3.30 -0.02
CA LYS A 50 -4.16 2.70 0.26
C LYS A 50 -4.59 2.73 1.75
N PRO A 51 -3.75 2.41 2.74
CA PRO A 51 -4.17 2.51 4.14
C PRO A 51 -4.52 3.94 4.56
N VAL A 52 -3.76 4.95 4.11
CA VAL A 52 -4.04 6.35 4.42
C VAL A 52 -5.38 6.79 3.82
N LEU A 53 -5.70 6.36 2.60
CA LEU A 53 -6.99 6.64 1.96
C LEU A 53 -8.16 6.02 2.74
N GLN A 54 -7.98 4.81 3.27
CA GLN A 54 -8.98 4.15 4.11
C GLN A 54 -9.18 4.87 5.44
N GLU A 55 -8.11 5.35 6.08
CA GLU A 55 -8.22 6.13 7.32
C GLU A 55 -9.00 7.43 7.13
N VAL A 56 -8.76 8.12 6.01
CA VAL A 56 -9.50 9.34 5.65
C VAL A 56 -10.99 9.05 5.46
N LEU A 57 -11.32 7.97 4.73
CA LEU A 57 -12.72 7.57 4.56
C LEU A 57 -13.36 7.24 5.90
N HIS A 58 -12.67 6.43 6.71
CA HIS A 58 -13.18 6.02 8.00
C HIS A 58 -13.42 7.22 8.94
N ALA A 59 -12.53 8.21 8.93
CA ALA A 59 -12.73 9.43 9.71
C ALA A 59 -14.01 10.19 9.31
N VAL A 60 -14.35 10.26 8.02
CA VAL A 60 -15.62 10.85 7.56
C VAL A 60 -16.81 10.03 8.03
N GLU A 61 -16.71 8.70 7.94
CA GLU A 61 -17.76 7.78 8.37
C GLU A 61 -18.05 7.91 9.87
N GLU A 62 -17.01 7.94 10.71
CA GLU A 62 -17.15 8.12 12.15
C GLU A 62 -17.85 9.44 12.48
N LEU A 63 -17.48 10.54 11.81
CA LEU A 63 -18.15 11.83 11.99
C LEU A 63 -19.63 11.76 11.57
N TYR A 64 -19.94 11.05 10.50
CA TYR A 64 -21.32 10.80 10.06
C TYR A 64 -22.11 9.98 11.10
N PHE A 65 -21.53 8.91 11.65
CA PHE A 65 -22.17 8.08 12.67
C PHE A 65 -22.38 8.82 13.99
N LEU A 66 -21.45 9.70 14.37
CA LEU A 66 -21.58 10.60 15.53
C LEU A 66 -22.58 11.75 15.31
N ARG A 67 -23.27 11.79 14.17
CA ARG A 67 -24.18 12.88 13.75
C ARG A 67 -23.53 14.27 13.69
N ARG A 68 -22.21 14.34 13.59
CA ARG A 68 -21.44 15.58 13.42
C ARG A 68 -21.35 15.92 11.93
N PHE A 69 -22.52 16.16 11.32
CA PHE A 69 -22.66 16.31 9.88
C PHE A 69 -21.93 17.54 9.32
N ASP A 70 -21.86 18.63 10.08
CA ASP A 70 -21.14 19.85 9.68
C ASP A 70 -19.64 19.58 9.54
N GLU A 71 -19.07 18.91 10.53
CA GLU A 71 -17.65 18.57 10.57
C GLU A 71 -17.30 17.50 9.53
N ALA A 72 -18.17 16.50 9.33
CA ALA A 72 -18.02 15.50 8.29
C ALA A 72 -18.00 16.14 6.89
N ALA A 73 -18.92 17.05 6.60
CA ALA A 73 -18.99 17.75 5.31
C ALA A 73 -17.79 18.68 5.11
N ALA A 74 -17.41 19.45 6.13
CA ALA A 74 -16.25 20.33 6.07
C ALA A 74 -14.94 19.55 5.88
N PHE A 75 -14.78 18.42 6.57
CA PHE A 75 -13.62 17.56 6.44
C PHE A 75 -13.55 16.92 5.04
N ALA A 76 -14.65 16.30 4.56
CA ALA A 76 -14.70 15.72 3.23
C ALA A 76 -14.35 16.76 2.14
N ARG A 77 -14.91 17.97 2.22
CA ARG A 77 -14.63 19.05 1.27
C ARG A 77 -13.17 19.50 1.29
N ARG A 78 -12.55 19.64 2.48
CA ARG A 78 -11.12 19.99 2.58
C ARG A 78 -10.21 18.95 1.94
N VAL A 79 -10.55 17.67 2.12
CA VAL A 79 -9.76 16.56 1.55
C VAL A 79 -9.93 16.52 0.02
N LEU A 80 -11.14 16.75 -0.48
CA LEU A 80 -11.40 16.84 -1.92
C LEU A 80 -10.67 18.01 -2.59
N ASP A 81 -10.62 19.19 -1.94
CA ASP A 81 -9.99 20.41 -2.44
C ASP A 81 -8.45 20.34 -2.43
N GLY A 82 -7.85 19.77 -1.38
CA GLY A 82 -6.40 19.74 -1.20
C GLY A 82 -5.67 18.55 -1.84
N SER A 83 -6.39 17.55 -2.36
CA SER A 83 -5.81 16.22 -2.65
C SER A 83 -6.22 15.63 -4.01
N GLU A 84 -6.54 16.48 -4.99
CA GLU A 84 -6.94 16.05 -6.34
C GLU A 84 -5.90 15.16 -7.05
N ALA A 85 -4.62 15.23 -6.71
CA ALA A 85 -3.59 14.37 -7.29
C ALA A 85 -3.34 13.09 -6.49
N ALA A 86 -3.71 13.05 -5.21
CA ALA A 86 -3.31 11.99 -4.27
C ALA A 86 -4.44 11.04 -3.88
N LEU A 87 -5.70 11.39 -4.17
CA LEU A 87 -6.86 10.52 -3.95
C LEU A 87 -7.18 9.70 -5.20
N ASP A 88 -7.35 8.39 -5.03
CA ASP A 88 -7.96 7.53 -6.05
C ASP A 88 -9.38 7.99 -6.39
N ARG A 89 -9.83 7.66 -7.61
CA ARG A 89 -11.17 8.02 -8.11
C ARG A 89 -12.30 7.53 -7.19
N ASP A 90 -12.19 6.30 -6.70
CA ASP A 90 -13.19 5.66 -5.84
C ASP A 90 -13.33 6.42 -4.50
N THR A 91 -12.18 6.75 -3.88
CA THR A 91 -12.14 7.51 -2.64
C THR A 91 -12.79 8.89 -2.79
N ARG A 92 -12.55 9.58 -3.91
CA ARG A 92 -13.21 10.87 -4.20
C ARG A 92 -14.72 10.73 -4.33
N GLU A 93 -15.19 9.72 -5.05
CA GLU A 93 -16.62 9.49 -5.24
C GLU A 93 -17.31 9.20 -3.90
N MET A 94 -16.68 8.39 -3.05
CA MET A 94 -17.18 8.07 -1.71
C MET A 94 -17.24 9.30 -0.80
N LEU A 95 -16.17 10.11 -0.77
CA LEU A 95 -16.15 11.36 0.00
C LEU A 95 -17.23 12.34 -0.46
N GLY A 96 -17.44 12.47 -1.77
CA GLY A 96 -18.51 13.30 -2.34
C GLY A 96 -19.90 12.87 -1.90
N ARG A 97 -20.19 11.56 -1.96
CA ARG A 97 -21.48 11.01 -1.46
C ARG A 97 -21.70 11.29 0.02
N TYR A 98 -20.66 11.20 0.85
CA TYR A 98 -20.78 11.51 2.27
C TYR A 98 -21.01 13.00 2.52
N GLU A 99 -20.35 13.89 1.76
CA GLU A 99 -20.61 15.34 1.84
C GLU A 99 -22.08 15.66 1.52
N GLU A 100 -22.61 15.13 0.42
CA GLU A 100 -24.00 15.34 0.01
C GLU A 100 -24.99 14.81 1.06
N LYS A 101 -24.74 13.59 1.58
CA LYS A 101 -25.55 13.00 2.65
C LYS A 101 -25.53 13.86 3.91
N CYS A 102 -24.37 14.36 4.32
CA CYS A 102 -24.25 15.24 5.49
C CYS A 102 -25.04 16.54 5.29
N ARG A 103 -24.94 17.16 4.10
CA ARG A 103 -25.69 18.38 3.76
C ARG A 103 -27.20 18.14 3.76
N GLY A 104 -27.66 17.01 3.23
CA GLY A 104 -29.07 16.63 3.28
C GLY A 104 -29.60 16.39 4.71
N ARG A 105 -28.73 15.98 5.64
CA ARG A 105 -29.06 15.82 7.07
C ARG A 105 -29.06 17.13 7.85
N MET A 106 -28.27 18.12 7.43
CA MET A 106 -28.23 19.46 8.03
C MET A 106 -29.33 20.39 7.52
N GLY A 107 -29.81 20.15 6.29
CA GLY A 107 -30.86 20.94 5.64
C GLY A 107 -32.29 20.47 5.86
N ASN A 108 -32.55 19.58 6.82
CA ASN A 108 -33.89 19.15 7.25
C ASN A 108 -34.15 19.50 8.70
#